data_AF-A0A7C4Z7Y9-F1
#
_entry.id   AF-A0A7C4Z7Y9-F1
#
_cell.length_a   1.000
_cell.length_b   1.000
_cell.length_c   1.000
_cell.angle_alpha   90.00
_cell.angle_beta   90.00
_cell.angle_gamma   90.00
#
_symmetry.space_group_name_H-M   'P 1'
#
loop_
_entity.id
_entity.type
_entity.pdbx_description
1 polymer ?
#
loop_
_entity_poly.entity_id
_entity_poly.type
_entity_poly.pdbx_seq_one_letter_code
_entity_poly.pdbx_strand_id
1 'polypeptide(L)'
;MKLHYFAACAALALAACGQAEAPKEDAPAAPTSLMQTIQAQSPTDQLITAYQHLVAYQQAHPESQPVCTAVRATESRGVIPDNVSPDSIYAAYKGAAVYSVNCGELRSLARMDPREHWLVIYAPDADEASIVNCASASGTDLCPRQVPTVEATPAETPTAP
;
A
#
# COMPACT_ATOMS: atom_id res chain seq x y z
N MET A 1 50.78 -17.07 -42.34
CA MET A 1 52.09 -17.09 -41.67
C MET A 1 51.87 -17.13 -40.16
N LYS A 2 52.50 -18.11 -39.51
CA LYS A 2 52.73 -18.33 -38.06
C LYS A 2 51.52 -18.64 -37.16
N LEU A 3 51.24 -19.95 -37.12
CA LEU A 3 50.85 -20.72 -35.94
C LEU A 3 52.01 -20.78 -34.91
N HIS A 4 51.68 -21.20 -33.67
CA HIS A 4 52.51 -21.83 -32.59
C HIS A 4 52.42 -21.08 -31.24
N TYR A 5 52.24 -21.68 -30.05
CA TYR A 5 52.16 -23.07 -29.58
C TYR A 5 51.50 -23.08 -28.17
N PHE A 6 50.73 -24.13 -27.92
CA PHE A 6 50.33 -24.86 -26.70
C PHE A 6 50.93 -24.60 -25.29
N ALA A 7 50.05 -24.87 -24.29
CA ALA A 7 50.25 -25.67 -23.05
C ALA A 7 51.12 -25.08 -21.92
N ALA A 8 50.95 -25.38 -20.62
CA ALA A 8 49.99 -26.08 -19.75
C ALA A 8 50.57 -25.96 -18.31
N CYS A 9 49.90 -26.58 -17.32
CA CYS A 9 50.41 -26.94 -15.98
C CYS A 9 50.29 -25.84 -14.90
N ALA A 10 49.93 -26.11 -13.65
CA ALA A 10 49.56 -27.34 -12.95
C ALA A 10 48.81 -26.98 -11.66
N ALA A 11 48.13 -28.00 -11.13
CA ALA A 11 47.44 -28.06 -9.86
C ALA A 11 48.22 -27.47 -8.67
N LEU A 12 47.51 -26.72 -7.84
CA LEU A 12 47.81 -26.57 -6.42
C LEU A 12 46.62 -27.13 -5.65
N ALA A 13 46.71 -28.42 -5.32
CA ALA A 13 45.92 -29.02 -4.27
C ALA A 13 46.45 -28.49 -2.93
N LEU A 14 45.70 -27.60 -2.29
CA LEU A 14 45.79 -27.42 -0.84
C LEU A 14 44.69 -28.26 -0.20
N ALA A 15 45.08 -29.44 0.26
CA ALA A 15 44.35 -30.16 1.28
C ALA A 15 44.57 -29.46 2.64
N ALA A 16 43.51 -29.48 3.46
CA ALA A 16 43.44 -29.11 4.88
C ALA A 16 43.29 -27.61 5.23
N CYS A 17 42.04 -27.17 5.42
CA CYS A 17 41.49 -26.87 6.75
C CYS A 17 40.09 -26.26 6.63
N GLY A 18 39.12 -26.84 7.35
CA GLY A 18 37.84 -26.23 7.64
C GLY A 18 36.80 -26.39 6.53
N GLN A 19 35.91 -27.36 6.70
CA GLN A 19 34.59 -27.37 6.07
C GLN A 19 33.88 -26.07 6.51
N ALA A 20 34.10 -24.98 5.78
CA ALA A 20 33.17 -23.87 5.82
C ALA A 20 31.88 -24.40 5.22
N GLU A 21 30.87 -24.54 6.07
CA GLU A 21 29.50 -24.78 5.64
C GLU A 21 29.25 -23.81 4.48
N ALA A 22 28.87 -24.34 3.32
CA ALA A 22 28.52 -23.51 2.18
C ALA A 22 27.56 -22.42 2.67
N PRO A 23 27.74 -21.14 2.28
CA PRO A 23 26.77 -20.11 2.61
C PRO A 23 25.40 -20.69 2.24
N LYS A 24 24.55 -20.89 3.25
CA LYS A 24 23.13 -21.13 2.99
C LYS A 24 22.73 -19.94 2.15
N GLU A 25 22.40 -20.22 0.90
CA GLU A 25 21.73 -19.26 0.06
C GLU A 25 20.40 -19.01 0.76
N ASP A 26 20.38 -17.99 1.61
CA ASP A 26 19.15 -17.45 2.16
C ASP A 26 18.30 -17.14 0.94
N ALA A 27 17.20 -17.89 0.80
CA ALA A 27 16.22 -17.63 -0.23
C ALA A 27 15.96 -16.11 -0.24
N PRO A 28 15.99 -15.46 -1.42
CA PRO A 28 15.76 -14.02 -1.49
C PRO A 28 14.53 -13.68 -0.67
N ALA A 29 14.66 -12.73 0.26
CA ALA A 29 13.53 -12.26 1.04
C ALA A 29 12.38 -11.96 0.06
N ALA A 30 11.18 -12.46 0.37
CA ALA A 30 10.02 -12.24 -0.48
C ALA A 30 9.90 -10.73 -0.78
N PRO A 31 9.49 -10.36 -2.01
CA PRO A 31 9.32 -8.95 -2.35
C PRO A 31 8.43 -8.27 -1.30
N THR A 32 8.93 -7.20 -0.70
CA THR A 32 8.20 -6.40 0.27
C THR A 32 6.94 -5.88 -0.40
N SER A 33 5.76 -6.14 0.16
CA SER A 33 4.51 -5.66 -0.44
C SER A 33 4.48 -4.14 -0.48
N LEU A 34 3.65 -3.57 -1.36
CA LEU A 34 3.54 -2.12 -1.46
C LEU A 34 3.11 -1.51 -0.12
N MET A 35 2.15 -2.13 0.58
CA MET A 35 1.75 -1.69 1.92
C MET A 35 2.91 -1.65 2.92
N GLN A 36 3.73 -2.70 2.99
CA GLN A 36 4.89 -2.73 3.88
C GLN A 36 5.91 -1.65 3.51
N THR A 37 6.11 -1.43 2.22
CA THR A 37 7.00 -0.39 1.70
C THR A 37 6.52 0.99 2.14
N ILE A 38 5.23 1.29 2.02
CA ILE A 38 4.64 2.57 2.46
C ILE A 38 4.75 2.71 3.98
N GLN A 39 4.39 1.68 4.74
CA GLN A 39 4.40 1.74 6.21
C GLN A 39 5.81 1.92 6.81
N ALA A 40 6.86 1.51 6.09
CA ALA A 40 8.25 1.74 6.49
C ALA A 40 8.72 3.20 6.32
N GLN A 41 7.97 4.03 5.61
CA GLN A 41 8.30 5.44 5.38
C GLN A 41 7.93 6.32 6.58
N SER A 42 8.46 7.55 6.61
CA SER A 42 8.02 8.55 7.58
C SER A 42 6.53 8.90 7.37
N PRO A 43 5.79 9.32 8.41
CA PRO A 43 4.39 9.68 8.26
C PRO A 43 4.13 10.74 7.18
N THR A 44 5.04 11.71 7.02
CA THR A 44 4.94 12.73 5.98
C THR A 44 5.12 12.13 4.58
N ASP A 45 6.12 11.27 4.41
CA ASP A 45 6.41 10.65 3.11
C ASP A 45 5.26 9.73 2.67
N GLN A 46 4.63 9.02 3.61
CA GLN A 46 3.44 8.22 3.33
C GLN A 46 2.33 9.05 2.68
N LEU A 47 2.07 10.26 3.19
CA LEU A 47 1.06 11.16 2.65
C LEU A 47 1.45 11.68 1.26
N ILE A 48 2.74 11.99 1.04
CA ILE A 48 3.25 12.43 -0.26
C ILE A 48 3.11 11.30 -1.29
N THR A 49 3.50 10.08 -0.94
CA THR A 49 3.41 8.92 -1.83
C THR A 49 1.95 8.58 -2.15
N ALA A 50 1.04 8.63 -1.17
CA ALA A 50 -0.38 8.45 -1.42
C ALA A 50 -0.92 9.44 -2.47
N TYR A 51 -0.59 10.72 -2.33
CA TYR A 51 -0.96 11.72 -3.33
C TYR A 51 -0.36 11.43 -4.70
N GLN A 52 0.93 11.07 -4.78
CA GLN A 52 1.60 10.75 -6.04
C GLN A 52 0.93 9.55 -6.75
N HIS A 53 0.52 8.54 -5.99
CA HIS A 53 -0.20 7.39 -6.54
C HIS A 53 -1.59 7.77 -7.07
N LEU A 54 -2.32 8.67 -6.40
CA LEU A 54 -3.57 9.22 -6.95
C LEU A 54 -3.34 9.94 -8.28
N VAL A 55 -2.31 10.81 -8.35
CA VAL A 55 -1.99 11.54 -9.59
C VAL A 55 -1.63 10.57 -10.71
N ALA A 56 -0.76 9.59 -10.45
CA ALA A 56 -0.39 8.58 -11.43
C ALA A 56 -1.60 7.78 -11.91
N TYR A 57 -2.49 7.39 -10.99
CA TYR A 57 -3.73 6.69 -11.33
C TYR A 57 -4.62 7.54 -12.25
N GLN A 58 -4.85 8.81 -11.92
CA GLN A 58 -5.70 9.70 -12.73
C GLN A 58 -5.08 10.05 -14.09
N GLN A 59 -3.76 10.03 -14.22
CA GLN A 59 -3.07 10.13 -15.51
C GLN A 59 -3.30 8.88 -16.37
N ALA A 60 -3.33 7.70 -15.76
CA ALA A 60 -3.58 6.44 -16.44
C ALA A 60 -5.08 6.15 -16.70
N HIS A 61 -5.97 6.78 -15.93
CA HIS A 61 -7.42 6.59 -15.98
C HIS A 61 -8.15 7.93 -16.20
N PRO A 62 -8.16 8.48 -17.43
CA PRO A 62 -8.78 9.78 -17.73
C PRO A 62 -10.28 9.86 -17.44
N GLU A 63 -10.95 8.70 -17.34
CA GLU A 63 -12.35 8.56 -16.91
C GLU A 63 -12.57 8.88 -15.43
N SER A 64 -11.51 8.88 -14.62
CA SER A 64 -11.55 9.21 -13.18
C SER A 64 -11.67 10.72 -12.97
N GLN A 65 -12.89 11.22 -13.15
CA GLN A 65 -13.24 12.63 -12.98
C GLN A 65 -13.98 12.87 -11.66
N PRO A 66 -13.73 14.01 -10.99
CA PRO A 66 -12.81 15.09 -11.36
C PRO A 66 -11.33 14.76 -11.07
N VAL A 67 -10.42 15.24 -11.91
CA VAL A 67 -8.97 15.16 -11.65
C VAL A 67 -8.60 15.97 -10.41
N CYS A 68 -7.74 15.43 -9.56
CA CYS A 68 -7.19 16.13 -8.41
C CYS A 68 -6.21 17.21 -8.87
N THR A 69 -6.68 18.45 -8.99
CA THR A 69 -5.86 19.58 -9.52
C THR A 69 -5.33 20.51 -8.44
N ALA A 70 -5.92 20.52 -7.24
CA ALA A 70 -5.48 21.34 -6.12
C ALA A 70 -5.59 20.58 -4.79
N VAL A 71 -4.49 20.03 -4.28
CA VAL A 71 -4.52 19.33 -2.99
C VAL A 71 -4.78 20.31 -1.85
N ARG A 72 -5.76 19.99 -1.00
CA ARG A 72 -6.03 20.72 0.25
C ARG A 72 -5.51 19.98 1.47
N ALA A 73 -5.70 18.67 1.50
CA ALA A 73 -5.26 17.83 2.60
C ALA A 73 -5.04 16.40 2.14
N THR A 74 -3.98 15.77 2.64
CA THR A 74 -3.80 14.32 2.63
C THR A 74 -3.72 13.86 4.07
N GLU A 75 -4.50 12.86 4.44
CA GLU A 75 -4.59 12.37 5.81
C GLU A 75 -4.52 10.85 5.86
N SER A 76 -3.90 10.30 6.90
CA SER A 76 -3.96 8.86 7.17
C SER A 76 -5.31 8.50 7.80
N ARG A 77 -5.89 7.38 7.35
CA ARG A 77 -6.99 6.67 8.02
C ARG A 77 -6.48 5.49 8.85
N GLY A 78 -5.17 5.25 8.81
CA GLY A 78 -4.52 4.11 9.47
C GLY A 78 -4.75 2.79 8.74
N VAL A 79 -4.46 1.69 9.45
CA VAL A 79 -4.82 0.35 9.00
C VAL A 79 -6.27 0.08 9.38
N ILE A 80 -7.08 -0.36 8.42
CA ILE A 80 -8.50 -0.63 8.67
C ILE A 80 -8.63 -1.83 9.61
N PRO A 81 -9.32 -1.69 10.76
CA PRO A 81 -9.44 -2.75 11.75
C PRO A 81 -10.47 -3.82 11.31
N ASP A 82 -10.38 -5.01 11.93
CA ASP A 82 -11.29 -6.13 11.62
C ASP A 82 -12.75 -5.85 11.96
N ASN A 83 -12.99 -5.03 13.01
CA ASN A 83 -14.30 -4.63 13.50
C ASN A 83 -14.86 -3.36 12.84
N VAL A 84 -14.33 -2.97 11.67
CA VAL A 84 -14.95 -1.93 10.84
C VAL A 84 -16.43 -2.25 10.57
N SER A 85 -17.28 -1.24 10.60
CA SER A 85 -18.72 -1.39 10.30
C SER A 85 -18.90 -1.95 8.88
N PRO A 86 -19.74 -2.98 8.69
CA PRO A 86 -19.95 -3.59 7.37
C PRO A 86 -20.61 -2.64 6.36
N ASP A 87 -21.33 -1.63 6.83
CA ASP A 87 -21.99 -0.62 5.99
C ASP A 87 -21.05 0.52 5.55
N SER A 88 -19.80 0.49 6.02
CA SER A 88 -18.79 1.49 5.70
C SER A 88 -18.10 1.20 4.37
N ILE A 89 -17.72 2.24 3.63
CA ILE A 89 -16.85 2.10 2.45
C ILE A 89 -15.51 1.42 2.78
N TYR A 90 -15.06 1.55 4.03
CA TYR A 90 -13.83 0.93 4.52
C TYR A 90 -13.94 -0.59 4.70
N ALA A 91 -15.15 -1.17 4.73
CA ALA A 91 -15.38 -2.58 5.04
C ALA A 91 -14.70 -3.54 4.06
N ALA A 92 -14.54 -3.13 2.79
CA ALA A 92 -13.87 -3.92 1.76
C ALA A 92 -12.34 -3.95 1.91
N TYR A 93 -11.77 -3.13 2.80
CA TYR A 93 -10.33 -2.88 2.88
C TYR A 93 -9.73 -3.23 4.24
N LYS A 94 -10.30 -4.22 4.94
CA LYS A 94 -9.77 -4.71 6.22
C LYS A 94 -8.29 -5.07 6.09
N GLY A 95 -7.49 -4.64 7.06
CA GLY A 95 -6.04 -4.85 7.07
C GLY A 95 -5.25 -3.96 6.09
N ALA A 96 -5.90 -3.21 5.21
CA ALA A 96 -5.21 -2.29 4.30
C ALA A 96 -4.82 -0.99 5.01
N ALA A 97 -3.69 -0.39 4.60
CA ALA A 97 -3.35 0.98 4.97
C ALA A 97 -4.09 1.95 4.05
N VAL A 98 -4.85 2.89 4.62
CA VAL A 98 -5.70 3.81 3.85
C VAL A 98 -5.32 5.26 4.13
N TYR A 99 -5.28 6.04 3.06
CA TYR A 99 -5.02 7.47 3.10
C TYR A 99 -6.11 8.19 2.30
N SER A 100 -6.60 9.31 2.81
CA SER A 100 -7.53 10.16 2.09
C SER A 100 -6.81 11.34 1.46
N VAL A 101 -7.13 11.66 0.21
CA VAL A 101 -6.70 12.89 -0.47
C VAL A 101 -7.92 13.73 -0.76
N ASN A 102 -7.95 14.94 -0.24
CA ASN A 102 -8.99 15.93 -0.49
C ASN A 102 -8.45 16.99 -1.46
N CYS A 103 -9.08 17.07 -2.61
CA CYS A 103 -8.70 17.94 -3.71
C CYS A 103 -9.71 19.06 -3.93
N GLY A 104 -9.29 20.03 -4.73
CA GLY A 104 -10.07 21.11 -5.29
C GLY A 104 -10.58 22.15 -4.31
N GLU A 105 -11.64 22.82 -4.72
CA GLU A 105 -12.14 24.00 -4.04
C GLU A 105 -13.11 23.64 -2.92
N LEU A 106 -13.12 24.49 -1.90
CA LEU A 106 -14.11 24.39 -0.84
C LEU A 106 -15.50 24.69 -1.43
N ARG A 107 -16.44 23.73 -1.34
CA ARG A 107 -17.86 24.00 -1.68
C ARG A 107 -18.45 25.10 -0.79
N SER A 108 -17.94 25.21 0.43
CA SER A 108 -18.18 26.30 1.38
C SER A 108 -16.99 26.38 2.34
N LEU A 109 -16.85 27.49 3.10
CA LEU A 109 -15.72 27.74 4.01
C LEU A 109 -15.32 26.57 4.93
N ALA A 110 -16.22 25.61 5.20
CA ALA A 110 -15.98 24.47 6.06
C ALA A 110 -16.24 23.08 5.41
N ARG A 111 -16.59 23.00 4.12
CA ARG A 111 -16.91 21.70 3.47
C ARG A 111 -16.17 21.52 2.16
N MET A 112 -15.40 20.44 2.09
CA MET A 112 -14.79 19.92 0.87
C MET A 112 -15.87 19.40 -0.10
N ASP A 113 -15.56 19.35 -1.39
CA ASP A 113 -16.39 18.62 -2.36
C ASP A 113 -16.18 17.12 -2.21
N PRO A 114 -17.23 16.32 -1.91
CA PRO A 114 -17.12 14.87 -1.85
C PRO A 114 -16.63 14.24 -3.15
N ARG A 115 -16.89 14.89 -4.30
CA ARG A 115 -16.44 14.40 -5.62
C ARG A 115 -14.93 14.53 -5.80
N GLU A 116 -14.30 15.38 -5.01
CA GLU A 116 -12.85 15.61 -5.01
C GLU A 116 -12.18 14.96 -3.79
N HIS A 117 -12.91 14.12 -3.05
CA HIS A 117 -12.38 13.33 -1.94
C HIS A 117 -12.13 11.90 -2.43
N TRP A 118 -10.88 11.45 -2.26
CA TRP A 118 -10.38 10.17 -2.76
C TRP A 118 -9.75 9.36 -1.65
N LEU A 119 -9.86 8.03 -1.73
CA LEU A 119 -9.08 7.08 -0.94
C LEU A 119 -7.98 6.46 -1.80
N VAL A 120 -6.81 6.35 -1.19
CA VAL A 120 -5.66 5.60 -1.68
C VAL A 120 -5.44 4.44 -0.71
N ILE A 121 -5.56 3.23 -1.22
CA ILE A 121 -5.65 2.01 -0.42
C ILE A 121 -4.50 1.08 -0.79
N TYR A 122 -3.73 0.68 0.21
CA TYR A 122 -2.63 -0.27 0.08
C TYR A 122 -3.02 -1.57 0.79
N ALA A 123 -3.49 -2.56 0.03
CA ALA A 123 -3.82 -3.88 0.56
C ALA A 123 -2.54 -4.68 0.88
N PRO A 124 -2.55 -5.57 1.88
CA PRO A 124 -1.35 -6.27 2.36
C PRO A 124 -0.67 -7.12 1.29
N ASP A 125 -1.45 -7.69 0.36
CA ASP A 125 -1.00 -8.62 -0.68
C ASP A 125 -1.08 -8.02 -2.11
N ALA A 126 -1.23 -6.70 -2.22
CA ALA A 126 -1.31 -6.02 -3.51
C ALA A 126 0.00 -5.29 -3.85
N ASP A 127 0.39 -5.39 -5.12
CA ASP A 127 1.56 -4.68 -5.67
C ASP A 127 1.20 -3.26 -6.16
N GLU A 128 -0.09 -2.96 -6.26
CA GLU A 128 -0.61 -1.67 -6.71
C GLU A 128 -1.60 -1.07 -5.71
N ALA A 129 -1.70 0.25 -5.69
CA ALA A 129 -2.68 0.96 -4.87
C ALA A 129 -4.06 0.91 -5.54
N SER A 130 -5.09 0.65 -4.74
CA SER A 130 -6.48 0.84 -5.17
C SER A 130 -6.91 2.27 -4.90
N ILE A 131 -7.59 2.89 -5.86
CA ILE A 131 -8.07 4.27 -5.79
C ILE A 131 -9.59 4.30 -5.85
N VAL A 132 -10.23 5.00 -4.93
CA VAL A 132 -11.70 5.07 -4.82
C VAL A 132 -12.16 6.49 -4.58
N ASN A 133 -13.22 6.92 -5.28
CA ASN A 133 -13.87 8.19 -5.02
C ASN A 133 -14.88 8.08 -3.86
N CYS A 134 -14.91 9.08 -2.99
CA CYS A 134 -15.75 9.11 -1.81
C CYS A 134 -17.17 9.60 -2.06
N ALA A 135 -17.47 10.14 -3.24
CA ALA A 135 -18.82 10.57 -3.57
C ALA A 135 -19.74 9.38 -3.87
N SER A 136 -20.85 9.32 -3.15
CA SER A 136 -22.01 8.52 -3.54
C SER A 136 -22.66 9.04 -4.83
N ALA A 137 -23.57 8.25 -5.40
CA ALA A 137 -24.39 8.66 -6.54
C ALA A 137 -25.19 9.96 -6.29
N SER A 138 -25.54 10.25 -5.02
CA SER A 138 -26.22 11.49 -4.61
C SER A 138 -25.25 12.65 -4.32
N GLY A 139 -23.94 12.45 -4.46
CA GLY A 139 -22.91 13.47 -4.18
C GLY A 139 -22.65 13.69 -2.68
N THR A 140 -23.01 12.73 -1.83
CA THR A 140 -22.69 12.71 -0.40
C THR A 140 -21.33 12.05 -0.17
N ASP A 141 -20.55 12.56 0.79
CA ASP A 141 -19.28 11.98 1.21
C ASP A 141 -19.49 10.69 2.01
N LEU A 142 -18.91 9.60 1.53
CA LEU A 142 -18.96 8.26 2.15
C LEU A 142 -17.70 7.94 2.95
N CYS A 143 -16.70 8.83 2.99
CA CYS A 143 -15.40 8.60 3.61
C CYS A 143 -15.22 9.44 4.88
N PRO A 144 -15.91 9.12 5.99
CA PRO A 144 -15.72 9.85 7.23
C PRO A 144 -14.27 9.78 7.70
N ARG A 145 -13.81 10.86 8.36
CA ARG A 145 -12.43 10.96 8.84
C ARG A 145 -12.03 9.81 9.77
N GLN A 146 -12.95 9.44 10.65
CA GLN A 146 -12.82 8.32 11.57
C GLN A 146 -13.44 7.09 10.93
N VAL A 147 -12.66 6.01 10.83
CA VAL A 147 -13.14 4.71 10.35
C VAL A 147 -14.25 4.21 11.30
N PRO A 148 -15.50 4.05 10.83
CA PRO A 148 -16.58 3.59 11.69
C PRO A 148 -16.34 2.15 12.11
N THR A 149 -16.35 1.89 13.41
CA THR A 149 -16.23 0.54 13.98
C THR A 149 -17.52 0.13 14.67
N VAL A 150 -17.76 -1.17 14.70
CA VAL A 150 -18.80 -1.79 15.52
C VAL A 150 -18.16 -2.47 16.72
N GLU A 151 -18.89 -2.55 17.82
CA GLU A 151 -18.45 -3.30 18.97
C GLU A 151 -18.29 -4.77 18.56
N ALA A 152 -17.16 -5.38 18.89
CA ALA A 152 -16.94 -6.78 18.57
C ALA A 152 -17.91 -7.61 19.40
N THR A 153 -18.81 -8.36 18.74
CA THR A 153 -19.62 -9.37 19.44
C THR A 153 -18.65 -10.34 20.13
N PRO A 154 -18.77 -10.56 21.46
CA PRO A 154 -17.89 -11.48 22.17
C PRO A 154 -17.93 -12.84 21.47
N ALA A 155 -16.75 -13.39 21.18
CA ALA A 155 -16.66 -14.74 20.64
C ALA A 155 -17.35 -15.71 21.61
N GLU A 156 -18.30 -16.51 21.10
CA GLU A 156 -18.93 -17.56 21.90
C GLU A 156 -17.82 -18.44 22.47
N THR A 157 -17.72 -18.48 23.79
CA THR A 157 -16.77 -19.35 24.47
C THR A 157 -17.16 -20.79 24.14
N PRO A 158 -16.25 -21.63 23.60
CA PRO A 158 -16.56 -23.01 23.31
C PRO A 158 -17.04 -23.68 24.60
N THR A 159 -18.30 -24.13 24.62
CA THR A 159 -18.80 -24.96 25.71
C THR A 159 -18.14 -26.32 25.54
N ALA A 160 -17.15 -26.62 26.39
CA ALA A 160 -16.53 -27.93 26.43
C ALA A 160 -17.57 -28.98 26.85
N PRO A 161 -17.61 -30.16 26.19
CA PRO A 161 -18.51 -31.26 26.56
C PRO A 161 -18.13 -31.91 27.90
#